data_AF-A0A842PJ89-F1
#
_entry.id   AF-A0A842PJ89-F1
#
_cell.length_a   1.000
_cell.length_b   1.000
_cell.length_c   1.000
_cell.angle_alpha   90.00
_cell.angle_beta   90.00
_cell.angle_gamma   90.00
#
_symmetry.space_group_name_H-M   'P 1'
#
loop_
_entity.id
_entity.type
_entity.pdbx_description
1 polymer ?
#
loop_
_entity_poly.entity_id
_entity_poly.type
_entity_poly.pdbx_seq_one_letter_code
_entity_poly.pdbx_strand_id
1 'polypeptide(L)'
;MSEDAVAAINYVSMGDMRRAVNALQSAAVLSSEIKPAMIYEITATARPEEIEELIKEALDGKFFEALDKLEELLDKGISGDEILAQMHRLVINMDIQAKKKVELMDRIGEADYRITEGANERIQLDAVIASFCLSSDNE
;
A
#
# COMPACT_ATOMS: atom_id res chain seq x y z
N MET A 1 -2.70 -22.90 -11.50
CA MET A 1 -2.42 -21.75 -10.61
C MET A 1 -0.92 -21.70 -10.41
N SER A 2 -0.28 -20.58 -10.71
CA SER A 2 1.18 -20.41 -10.53
C SER A 2 1.54 -20.19 -9.06
N GLU A 3 2.80 -20.40 -8.70
CA GLU A 3 3.31 -20.04 -7.36
C GLU A 3 3.11 -18.55 -7.06
N ASP A 4 3.30 -17.68 -8.06
CA ASP A 4 3.07 -16.24 -7.93
C ASP A 4 1.61 -15.91 -7.58
N ALA A 5 0.64 -16.63 -8.14
CA ALA A 5 -0.77 -16.43 -7.83
C ALA A 5 -1.08 -16.86 -6.39
N VAL A 6 -0.43 -17.92 -5.89
CA VAL A 6 -0.52 -18.33 -4.49
C VAL A 6 0.10 -17.29 -3.57
N ALA A 7 1.26 -16.73 -3.94
CA ALA A 7 1.90 -15.66 -3.20
C ALA A 7 1.03 -14.40 -3.12
N ALA A 8 0.40 -14.01 -4.24
CA ALA A 8 -0.55 -12.90 -4.29
C ALA A 8 -1.76 -13.16 -3.39
N ILE A 9 -2.36 -14.35 -3.44
CA ILE A 9 -3.46 -14.72 -2.53
C ILE A 9 -3.00 -14.63 -1.08
N ASN A 10 -1.85 -15.19 -0.73
CA ASN A 10 -1.33 -15.14 0.63
C ASN A 10 -1.15 -13.68 1.11
N TYR A 11 -0.59 -12.83 0.23
CA TYR A 11 -0.39 -11.41 0.49
C TYR A 11 -1.71 -10.69 0.79
N VAL A 12 -2.71 -10.79 -0.09
CA VAL A 12 -3.99 -10.07 0.10
C VAL A 12 -4.83 -10.64 1.26
N SER A 13 -4.61 -11.91 1.61
CA SER A 13 -5.41 -12.60 2.62
C SER A 13 -5.02 -12.22 4.04
N MET A 14 -3.78 -11.80 4.28
CA MET A 14 -3.32 -11.38 5.60
C MET A 14 -3.59 -12.43 6.70
N GLY A 15 -3.47 -13.72 6.36
CA GLY A 15 -3.79 -14.83 7.26
C GLY A 15 -5.28 -15.16 7.42
N ASP A 16 -6.19 -14.40 6.82
CA ASP A 16 -7.62 -14.70 6.80
C ASP A 16 -7.96 -15.67 5.65
N MET A 17 -8.19 -16.94 6.01
CA MET A 17 -8.59 -17.98 5.06
C MET A 17 -9.88 -17.65 4.28
N ARG A 18 -10.81 -16.89 4.88
CA ARG A 18 -12.04 -16.46 4.20
C ARG A 18 -11.71 -15.50 3.06
N ARG A 19 -10.82 -14.53 3.30
CA ARG A 19 -10.34 -13.61 2.26
C ARG A 19 -9.64 -14.38 1.14
N ALA A 20 -8.79 -15.35 1.49
CA ALA A 20 -8.09 -16.20 0.52
C ALA A 20 -9.05 -16.93 -0.43
N VAL A 21 -10.04 -17.61 0.15
CA VAL A 21 -11.04 -18.37 -0.61
C VAL A 21 -11.88 -17.44 -1.49
N ASN A 22 -12.31 -16.29 -0.97
CA ASN A 22 -13.09 -15.32 -1.73
C ASN A 22 -12.30 -14.75 -2.91
N ALA A 23 -11.05 -14.36 -2.71
CA ALA A 23 -10.19 -13.85 -3.78
C ALA A 23 -9.97 -14.90 -4.88
N LEU A 24 -9.67 -16.15 -4.48
CA LEU A 24 -9.48 -17.27 -5.40
C LEU A 24 -10.76 -17.58 -6.20
N GLN A 25 -11.92 -17.63 -5.54
CA GLN A 25 -13.19 -17.93 -6.18
C GLN A 25 -13.58 -16.84 -7.18
N SER A 26 -13.45 -15.56 -6.80
CA SER A 26 -13.71 -14.44 -7.70
C SER A 26 -12.80 -14.47 -8.92
N ALA A 27 -11.51 -14.81 -8.76
CA ALA A 27 -10.58 -14.93 -9.88
C ALA A 27 -10.94 -16.10 -10.81
N ALA A 28 -11.34 -17.24 -10.24
CA ALA A 28 -11.76 -18.42 -10.99
C ALA A 28 -13.06 -18.21 -11.81
N VAL A 29 -13.91 -17.26 -11.40
CA VAL A 29 -15.11 -16.87 -12.17
C VAL A 29 -14.73 -16.10 -13.44
N LEU A 30 -13.67 -15.29 -13.40
CA LEU A 30 -13.24 -14.48 -14.55
C LEU A 30 -12.40 -15.28 -15.55
N SER A 31 -11.57 -16.21 -15.07
CA SER A 31 -10.65 -16.98 -15.91
C SER A 31 -10.31 -18.33 -15.30
N SER A 32 -10.09 -19.33 -16.15
CA SER A 32 -9.54 -20.63 -15.75
C SER A 32 -8.03 -20.57 -15.42
N GLU A 33 -7.31 -19.60 -16.00
CA GLU A 33 -5.90 -19.33 -15.68
C GLU A 33 -5.80 -18.16 -14.71
N ILE A 34 -5.41 -18.45 -13.46
CA ILE A 34 -5.31 -17.46 -12.38
C ILE A 34 -3.92 -16.83 -12.36
N LYS A 35 -3.87 -15.50 -12.52
CA LYS A 35 -2.66 -14.67 -12.54
C LYS A 35 -2.65 -13.71 -11.33
N PRO A 36 -1.47 -13.33 -10.80
CA PRO A 36 -1.35 -12.41 -9.67
C PRO A 36 -2.12 -11.10 -9.84
N ALA A 37 -2.01 -10.46 -11.01
CA ALA A 37 -2.66 -9.18 -11.31
C ALA A 37 -4.18 -9.23 -11.07
N MET A 38 -4.84 -10.33 -11.45
CA MET A 38 -6.27 -10.49 -11.21
C MET A 38 -6.61 -10.54 -9.72
N ILE A 39 -5.74 -11.13 -8.89
CA ILE A 39 -5.95 -11.18 -7.44
C ILE A 39 -5.95 -9.75 -6.88
N TYR A 40 -4.93 -8.95 -7.22
CA TYR A 40 -4.80 -7.57 -6.78
C TYR A 40 -5.97 -6.69 -7.24
N GLU A 41 -6.37 -6.82 -8.50
CA GLU A 41 -7.52 -6.07 -9.06
C GLU A 41 -8.83 -6.42 -8.35
N ILE A 42 -9.12 -7.70 -8.15
CA ILE A 42 -10.37 -8.17 -7.51
C ILE A 42 -10.45 -7.74 -6.05
N THR A 43 -9.32 -7.74 -5.34
CA THR A 43 -9.29 -7.35 -3.93
C THR A 43 -9.08 -5.86 -3.72
N ALA A 44 -9.06 -5.06 -4.79
CA ALA A 44 -8.75 -3.63 -4.76
C ALA A 44 -7.48 -3.34 -3.94
N THR A 45 -6.46 -4.18 -4.12
CA THR A 45 -5.21 -4.13 -3.37
C THR A 45 -4.09 -3.72 -4.32
N ALA A 46 -3.31 -2.71 -3.94
CA ALA A 46 -2.11 -2.36 -4.71
C ALA A 46 -1.14 -3.54 -4.81
N ARG A 47 -0.35 -3.58 -5.89
CA ARG A 47 0.78 -4.50 -5.94
C ARG A 47 1.85 -4.01 -4.97
N PRO A 48 2.56 -4.90 -4.23
CA PRO A 48 3.57 -4.50 -3.27
C PRO A 48 4.62 -3.56 -3.86
N GLU A 49 5.03 -3.82 -5.11
CA GLU A 49 6.05 -3.05 -5.81
C GLU A 49 5.61 -1.60 -6.08
N GLU A 50 4.30 -1.36 -6.26
CA GLU A 50 3.76 -0.02 -6.50
C GLU A 50 3.77 0.83 -5.23
N ILE A 51 3.54 0.21 -4.06
CA ILE A 51 3.63 0.90 -2.77
C ILE A 51 5.09 1.09 -2.36
N GLU A 52 5.96 0.12 -2.63
CA GLU A 52 7.41 0.29 -2.42
C GLU A 52 7.96 1.45 -3.25
N GLU A 53 7.55 1.56 -4.51
CA GLU A 53 7.90 2.67 -5.40
C GLU A 53 7.39 4.01 -4.84
N LEU A 54 6.13 4.09 -4.42
CA LEU A 54 5.55 5.28 -3.77
C LEU A 54 6.36 5.73 -2.55
N ILE A 55 6.67 4.80 -1.64
CA ILE A 55 7.44 5.11 -0.43
C ILE A 55 8.85 5.57 -0.81
N LYS A 56 9.48 4.91 -1.79
CA LYS A 56 10.83 5.23 -2.22
C LYS A 56 10.91 6.61 -2.86
N GLU A 57 9.99 6.95 -3.76
CA GLU A 57 9.94 8.29 -4.36
C GLU A 57 9.78 9.37 -3.30
N ALA A 58 8.89 9.14 -2.32
CA ALA A 58 8.73 10.06 -1.21
C ALA A 58 10.01 10.18 -0.35
N LEU A 59 10.69 9.07 -0.05
CA LEU A 59 11.95 9.08 0.71
C LEU A 59 13.15 9.63 -0.07
N ASP A 60 13.08 9.63 -1.40
CA ASP A 60 14.06 10.27 -2.31
C ASP A 60 13.79 11.78 -2.47
N GLY A 61 12.78 12.35 -1.79
CA GLY A 61 12.39 13.76 -1.88
C GLY A 61 11.65 14.13 -3.17
N LYS A 62 11.25 13.14 -3.98
CA LYS A 62 10.52 13.32 -5.24
C LYS A 62 9.02 13.48 -4.97
N PHE A 63 8.68 14.63 -4.39
CA PHE A 63 7.34 14.87 -3.86
C PHE A 63 6.24 14.77 -4.93
N PHE A 64 6.43 15.39 -6.09
CA PHE A 64 5.41 15.39 -7.14
C PHE A 64 5.25 14.02 -7.79
N GLU A 65 6.35 13.30 -8.00
CA GLU A 65 6.34 11.93 -8.51
C GLU A 65 5.59 11.00 -7.54
N ALA A 66 5.83 11.12 -6.24
CA ALA A 66 5.10 10.37 -5.23
C ALA A 66 3.60 10.73 -5.20
N LEU A 67 3.22 11.99 -5.43
CA LEU A 67 1.80 12.38 -5.53
C LEU A 67 1.14 11.81 -6.78
N ASP A 68 1.83 11.83 -7.92
CA ASP A 68 1.35 11.23 -9.17
C ASP A 68 1.16 9.72 -8.98
N LYS A 69 2.11 9.04 -8.33
CA LYS A 69 2.02 7.62 -8.01
C LYS A 69 0.86 7.30 -7.06
N LEU A 70 0.63 8.15 -6.07
CA LEU A 70 -0.51 8.05 -5.17
C LEU A 70 -1.84 8.20 -5.95
N GLU A 71 -1.92 9.16 -6.87
CA GLU A 71 -3.10 9.36 -7.72
C GLU A 71 -3.36 8.15 -8.63
N GLU A 72 -2.32 7.57 -9.24
CA GLU A 72 -2.45 6.33 -10.02
C GLU A 72 -3.04 5.16 -9.22
N LEU A 73 -2.71 5.07 -7.92
CA LEU A 73 -3.24 4.02 -7.04
C LEU A 73 -4.72 4.26 -6.69
N LEU A 74 -5.08 5.52 -6.42
CA LEU A 74 -6.47 5.90 -6.14
C LEU A 74 -7.35 5.71 -7.39
N ASP A 75 -6.84 6.04 -8.58
CA ASP A 75 -7.55 5.85 -9.86
C ASP A 75 -7.80 4.37 -10.19
N LYS A 76 -6.97 3.46 -9.66
CA LYS A 76 -7.20 2.00 -9.71
C LYS A 76 -8.29 1.53 -8.74
N GLY A 77 -8.90 2.43 -7.97
CA GLY A 77 -9.96 2.13 -7.01
C GLY A 77 -9.47 1.57 -5.69
N ILE A 78 -8.17 1.72 -5.38
CA ILE A 78 -7.59 1.31 -4.09
C ILE A 78 -7.91 2.41 -3.08
N SER A 79 -8.46 2.03 -1.92
CA SER A 79 -8.75 3.01 -0.87
C SER A 79 -7.48 3.53 -0.19
N GLY A 80 -7.50 4.75 0.31
CA GLY A 80 -6.42 5.31 1.11
C GLY A 80 -6.14 4.53 2.38
N ASP A 81 -7.18 3.99 3.04
CA ASP A 81 -7.01 3.06 4.16
C ASP A 81 -6.14 1.84 3.78
N GLU A 82 -6.38 1.23 2.61
CA GLU A 82 -5.59 0.09 2.15
C GLU A 82 -4.17 0.52 1.74
N ILE A 83 -4.01 1.69 1.12
CA ILE A 83 -2.69 2.27 0.82
C ILE A 83 -1.89 2.48 2.11
N LEU A 84 -2.47 3.12 3.13
CA LEU A 84 -1.81 3.34 4.44
C LEU A 84 -1.47 2.03 5.13
N ALA A 85 -2.40 1.06 5.13
CA ALA A 85 -2.16 -0.26 5.70
C ALA A 85 -0.99 -0.95 5.00
N GLN A 86 -0.89 -0.87 3.67
CA GLN A 86 0.24 -1.40 2.90
C GLN A 86 1.54 -0.67 3.19
N MET A 87 1.51 0.66 3.26
CA MET A 87 2.68 1.46 3.61
C MET A 87 3.25 1.03 4.97
N HIS A 88 2.38 0.86 5.98
CA HIS A 88 2.78 0.37 7.30
C HIS A 88 3.46 -1.02 7.22
N ARG A 89 2.89 -1.96 6.45
CA ARG A 89 3.46 -3.31 6.27
C ARG A 89 4.80 -3.31 5.54
N LEU A 90 5.05 -2.37 4.65
CA LEU A 90 6.30 -2.30 3.91
C LEU A 90 7.39 -1.58 4.72
N VAL A 91 7.07 -0.43 5.32
CA VAL A 91 8.03 0.35 6.14
C VAL A 91 8.68 -0.48 7.25
N ILE A 92 7.93 -1.38 7.91
CA ILE A 92 8.48 -2.24 8.96
C ILE A 92 9.57 -3.19 8.43
N ASN A 93 9.42 -3.65 7.18
CA ASN A 93 10.31 -4.63 6.54
C ASN A 93 11.43 -3.99 5.70
N MET A 94 11.36 -2.69 5.40
CA MET A 94 12.39 -1.97 4.63
C MET A 94 13.75 -1.97 5.33
N ASP A 95 14.84 -1.96 4.55
CA ASP A 95 16.21 -1.84 5.10
C ASP A 95 16.61 -0.37 5.26
N ILE A 96 16.05 0.28 6.29
CA ILE A 96 16.35 1.66 6.68
C ILE A 96 16.63 1.76 8.18
N GLN A 97 17.27 2.87 8.60
CA GLN A 97 17.61 3.08 10.01
C GLN A 97 16.38 2.99 10.92
N ALA A 98 16.53 2.34 12.09
CA ALA A 98 15.42 2.13 13.03
C ALA A 98 14.74 3.44 13.45
N LYS A 99 15.50 4.51 13.67
CA LYS A 99 14.96 5.84 14.00
C LYS A 99 14.05 6.36 12.89
N LYS A 100 14.45 6.16 11.64
CA LYS A 100 13.66 6.53 10.46
C LYS A 100 12.37 5.72 10.38
N LYS A 101 12.42 4.39 10.60
CA LYS A 101 11.21 3.56 10.67
C LYS A 101 10.22 4.09 11.70
N VAL A 102 10.69 4.43 12.90
CA VAL A 102 9.84 4.98 13.97
C VAL A 102 9.16 6.27 13.52
N GLU A 103 9.90 7.19 12.90
CA GLU A 103 9.36 8.45 12.37
C GLU A 103 8.28 8.22 11.31
N LEU A 104 8.52 7.34 10.34
CA LEU A 104 7.54 7.02 9.29
C LEU A 104 6.29 6.33 9.85
N MET A 105 6.46 5.40 10.79
CA MET A 105 5.35 4.69 11.43
C MET A 105 4.45 5.62 12.25
N ASP A 106 5.05 6.57 12.98
CA ASP A 106 4.30 7.58 13.74
C ASP A 106 3.37 8.39 12.83
N ARG A 107 3.88 8.81 11.66
CA ARG A 107 3.12 9.58 10.66
C ARG A 107 2.01 8.77 10.01
N ILE A 108 2.25 7.51 9.69
CA ILE A 108 1.20 6.62 9.18
C ILE A 108 0.10 6.44 10.23
N GLY A 109 0.46 6.18 11.49
CA GLY A 109 -0.51 5.97 12.57
C GLY A 109 -1.36 7.22 12.88
N GLU A 110 -0.75 8.40 12.81
CA GLU A 110 -1.48 9.67 12.98
C GLU A 110 -2.49 9.90 11.85
N ALA A 111 -2.13 9.58 10.61
CA ALA A 111 -3.02 9.67 9.45
C ALA A 111 -4.18 8.67 9.55
N ASP A 112 -3.90 7.40 9.88
CA ASP A 112 -4.89 6.33 10.10
C ASP A 112 -5.93 6.73 11.16
N TYR A 113 -5.46 7.25 12.29
CA TYR A 113 -6.35 7.77 13.34
C TYR A 113 -7.23 8.92 12.84
N ARG A 114 -6.66 9.90 12.13
CA ARG A 114 -7.42 11.05 11.61
C ARG A 114 -8.46 10.64 10.58
N ILE A 115 -8.14 9.71 9.68
CA ILE A 115 -9.11 9.19 8.69
C ILE A 115 -10.25 8.48 9.41
N THR A 116 -9.92 7.67 10.42
CA THR A 116 -10.93 6.99 11.27
C THR A 116 -11.86 7.99 11.97
N GLU A 117 -11.34 9.15 12.39
CA GLU A 117 -12.13 10.26 12.98
C GLU A 117 -12.89 11.11 11.94
N GLY A 118 -12.86 10.74 10.66
CA GLY A 118 -13.58 11.42 9.59
C GLY A 118 -12.84 12.58 8.93
N ALA A 119 -11.52 12.66 9.08
CA ALA A 119 -10.71 13.59 8.29
C ALA A 119 -10.76 13.24 6.79
N ASN A 120 -10.44 14.22 5.96
CA ASN A 120 -10.35 13.99 4.52
C ASN A 120 -9.16 13.08 4.19
N GLU A 121 -9.45 11.91 3.64
CA GLU A 121 -8.49 10.86 3.29
C GLU A 121 -7.38 11.36 2.35
N ARG A 122 -7.73 12.04 1.26
CA ARG A 122 -6.75 12.58 0.30
C ARG A 122 -5.77 13.54 0.98
N ILE A 123 -6.26 14.46 1.80
CA ILE A 123 -5.40 15.40 2.54
C ILE A 123 -4.45 14.66 3.50
N GLN A 124 -4.91 13.60 4.16
CA GLN A 124 -4.05 12.83 5.06
C GLN A 124 -2.98 12.04 4.30
N LEU A 125 -3.32 11.43 3.17
CA LEU A 125 -2.33 10.74 2.32
C LEU A 125 -1.27 11.71 1.81
N ASP A 126 -1.68 12.86 1.25
CA ASP A 126 -0.76 13.90 0.79
C ASP A 126 0.16 14.37 1.92
N ALA A 127 -0.36 14.48 3.16
CA ALA A 127 0.42 14.84 4.34
C ALA A 127 1.44 13.76 4.74
N VAL A 128 1.10 12.47 4.60
CA VAL A 128 2.05 11.38 4.83
C VAL A 128 3.19 11.43 3.80
N ILE A 129 2.86 11.60 2.51
CA ILE A 129 3.86 11.74 1.44
C ILE A 129 4.77 12.94 1.68
N ALA A 130 4.20 14.09 2.04
CA ALA A 130 4.96 15.29 2.39
C ALA A 130 5.88 15.04 3.60
N SER A 131 5.40 14.35 4.63
CA SER A 131 6.22 14.01 5.80
C SER A 131 7.37 13.05 5.45
N PHE A 132 7.15 12.12 4.52
CA PHE A 132 8.18 11.20 4.07
C PHE A 132 9.26 11.96 3.28
N CYS A 133 8.86 12.92 2.44
CA CYS A 133 9.79 13.83 1.76
C CYS A 133 10.59 14.69 2.76
N LEU A 134 9.95 15.30 3.75
CA LEU A 134 10.69 16.10 4.74
C LEU A 134 11.70 15.28 5.54
N SER A 135 11.43 13.99 5.70
CA SER A 135 12.36 13.12 6.40
C SER A 135 13.62 12.85 5.56
N SER A 136 13.60 12.97 4.22
CA SER A 136 14.76 12.73 3.33
C SER A 136 15.91 13.71 3.58
N ASP A 137 15.58 14.92 4.03
CA ASP A 137 16.53 16.02 4.16
C ASP A 137 17.40 15.96 5.44
N ASN A 138 17.22 14.93 6.27
CA ASN A 138 17.93 14.77 7.56
C ASN A 138 19.08 13.74 7.51
N GLU A 139 19.94 13.80 6.48
CA GLU A 139 21.25 13.12 6.45
C GLU A 139 22.39 14.00 7.01
#